data_AF-A0A7S3SA07-F1
#
_entry.id   AF-A0A7S3SA07-F1
#
_cell.length_a   1.000
_cell.length_b   1.000
_cell.length_c   1.000
_cell.angle_alpha   90.00
_cell.angle_beta   90.00
_cell.angle_gamma   90.00
#
_symmetry.space_group_name_H-M   'P 1'
#
loop_
_entity.id
_entity.type
_entity.pdbx_description
1 polymer ?
#
loop_
_entity_poly.entity_id
_entity_poly.type
_entity_poly.pdbx_seq_one_letter_code
_entity_poly.pdbx_strand_id
1 'polypeptide(L)'
;VRDSWSRPVPTLAATLSLDLSNMEAMKEDFVVVDPTPVPSPISISCSAEHAQLAAGEAHQSLALVSLAASAHAPAARLPLEVVAVVDRSGSMHGAKMRTMIQTLSFLVTKGLLPGDSLAIVDFHDTVETRLALTKMDQAGKAKALDRIGELSPGRTTNLSGGLLQGIDLLVRSPPTRSSTRAILLFTDGLANAGICDGPGLVAAAQGAMGDAPATIFTFGFGADHNEDMLRSLASVTTGLYYFIETVEAIPQAFADCLGGLVAVVAQNCTLSLTAAPGVELSGLKTSYKTSATADGGVEVSLGDIYAEEEKDLVVQLALPALPGPVGAVACLKAALRFYSVPASAFVDCEAVLSIGRPAAAPAEQPVNGRLETQRLRLAAVEAMAKAASLADEGRIEEGRAMLEQCRVTSLASVASATAECKALLSDLERVASGYKDAVQYRSWGGKLSKMSAMSHAQQRSNHATGGHFEKASKRLTKMRFAE
;
A
#
# COMPACT_ATOMS: atom_id res chain seq x y z
N VAL A 1 19.85 -5.22 66.08
CA VAL A 1 20.75 -4.10 66.43
C VAL A 1 20.99 -3.33 65.14
N ARG A 2 20.49 -2.07 65.09
CA ARG A 2 21.05 -0.86 64.43
C ARG A 2 21.68 -0.98 63.03
N ASP A 3 21.62 -0.03 62.10
CA ASP A 3 20.94 1.27 61.90
C ASP A 3 21.50 1.84 60.56
N SER A 4 20.96 2.99 60.11
CA SER A 4 21.43 3.90 59.02
C SER A 4 21.06 3.50 57.57
N TRP A 5 20.20 4.19 56.80
CA TRP A 5 19.95 5.61 56.47
C TRP A 5 21.07 6.32 55.67
N SER A 6 20.83 6.48 54.36
CA SER A 6 20.70 7.78 53.63
C SER A 6 21.66 8.13 52.46
N ARG A 7 21.01 8.56 51.35
CA ARG A 7 21.40 9.50 50.25
C ARG A 7 21.98 8.93 48.92
N PRO A 8 21.86 9.65 47.78
CA PRO A 8 20.61 9.95 47.04
C PRO A 8 20.75 9.71 45.50
N VAL A 9 19.62 9.76 44.79
CA VAL A 9 19.49 9.65 43.33
C VAL A 9 19.94 10.94 42.63
N PRO A 10 20.78 10.90 41.57
CA PRO A 10 21.11 12.09 40.81
C PRO A 10 20.00 12.44 39.80
N THR A 11 19.41 13.61 39.99
CA THR A 11 18.54 14.31 39.03
C THR A 11 19.40 14.84 37.89
N LEU A 12 19.34 14.23 36.70
CA LEU A 12 19.90 14.79 35.47
C LEU A 12 18.78 15.56 34.73
N ALA A 13 18.55 16.79 35.17
CA ALA A 13 17.92 17.80 34.34
C ALA A 13 18.99 18.35 33.39
N ALA A 14 19.25 17.63 32.29
CA ALA A 14 20.01 18.15 31.17
C ALA A 14 19.01 18.66 30.13
N THR A 15 18.90 19.99 30.09
CA THR A 15 18.17 20.75 29.08
C THR A 15 18.73 20.41 27.70
N LEU A 16 18.06 19.53 26.97
CA LEU A 16 18.29 19.32 25.54
C LEU A 16 17.78 20.57 24.81
N SER A 17 18.68 21.52 24.60
CA SER A 17 18.51 22.55 23.57
C SER A 17 18.51 21.81 22.22
N LEU A 18 17.33 21.55 21.68
CA LEU A 18 17.13 21.06 20.33
C LEU A 18 17.65 22.12 19.36
N ASP A 19 18.86 21.90 18.88
CA ASP A 19 19.46 22.71 17.81
C ASP A 19 18.76 22.35 16.49
N LEU A 20 17.73 23.13 16.15
CA LEU A 20 16.92 23.01 14.94
C LEU A 20 17.73 23.22 13.65
N SER A 21 18.98 23.69 13.75
CA SER A 21 19.87 23.92 12.60
C SER A 21 20.38 22.61 11.97
N ASN A 22 20.36 21.48 12.69
CA ASN A 22 20.88 20.21 12.18
C ASN A 22 19.92 19.44 11.25
N MET A 23 18.65 19.86 11.14
CA MET A 23 17.68 19.21 10.25
C MET A 23 17.74 19.72 8.80
N GLU A 24 18.18 20.97 8.58
CA GLU A 24 18.33 21.53 7.24
C GLU A 24 19.64 21.07 6.56
N ALA A 25 20.70 20.85 7.34
CA ALA A 25 22.00 20.37 6.83
C ALA A 25 21.97 18.92 6.29
N MET A 26 21.03 18.07 6.74
CA MET A 26 20.94 16.67 6.26
C MET A 26 20.35 16.52 4.85
N LYS A 27 19.89 17.61 4.22
CA LYS A 27 19.32 17.59 2.86
C LYS A 27 20.34 17.81 1.75
N GLU A 28 21.53 18.33 2.02
CA GLU A 28 22.39 18.89 0.96
C GLU A 28 23.53 17.99 0.44
N ASP A 29 23.84 16.84 1.06
CA ASP A 29 25.04 16.06 0.68
C ASP A 29 24.79 14.73 -0.06
N PHE A 30 23.53 14.39 -0.37
CA PHE A 30 23.22 13.21 -1.17
C PHE A 30 23.08 13.63 -2.63
N VAL A 31 23.97 13.17 -3.51
CA VAL A 31 23.97 13.51 -4.95
C VAL A 31 22.59 13.26 -5.56
N VAL A 32 21.82 14.34 -5.72
CA VAL A 32 20.58 14.41 -6.50
C VAL A 32 21.02 14.64 -7.95
N VAL A 33 20.87 13.63 -8.82
CA VAL A 33 21.05 13.84 -10.27
C VAL A 33 19.72 14.21 -10.90
N ASP A 34 19.76 15.28 -11.70
CA ASP A 34 18.68 16.08 -12.28
C ASP A 34 17.37 15.35 -12.68
N PRO A 35 16.19 15.93 -12.39
CA PRO A 35 14.95 15.53 -13.05
C PRO A 35 14.98 15.92 -14.54
N THR A 36 14.52 15.03 -15.40
CA THR A 36 14.27 15.29 -16.83
C THR A 36 13.40 16.56 -17.02
N PRO A 37 13.67 17.41 -18.04
CA PRO A 37 13.08 18.75 -18.22
C PRO A 37 11.63 18.77 -18.72
N VAL A 38 10.96 17.63 -18.77
CA VAL A 38 9.52 17.56 -19.08
C VAL A 38 8.77 17.66 -17.75
N PRO A 39 7.72 18.50 -17.59
CA PRO A 39 6.86 18.47 -16.42
C PRO A 39 6.13 17.12 -16.38
N SER A 40 6.81 16.12 -15.84
CA SER A 40 6.28 14.79 -15.60
C SER A 40 5.36 14.86 -14.37
N PRO A 41 4.19 14.21 -14.40
CA PRO A 41 3.34 14.11 -13.21
C PRO A 41 3.99 13.31 -12.09
N ILE A 42 5.04 12.52 -12.38
CA ILE A 42 5.81 11.74 -11.40
C ILE A 42 7.29 12.07 -11.53
N SER A 43 7.91 12.53 -10.45
CA SER A 43 9.38 12.59 -10.36
C SER A 43 9.94 11.25 -9.90
N ILE A 44 11.08 10.87 -10.46
CA ILE A 44 11.87 9.72 -10.06
C ILE A 44 13.23 10.20 -9.59
N SER A 45 13.71 9.68 -8.46
CA SER A 45 15.04 9.96 -7.93
C SER A 45 15.67 8.69 -7.38
N CYS A 46 17.00 8.62 -7.43
CA CYS A 46 17.75 7.54 -6.80
C CYS A 46 18.75 8.12 -5.80
N SER A 47 18.92 7.45 -4.66
CA SER A 47 19.93 7.82 -3.66
C SER A 47 20.57 6.56 -3.07
N ALA A 48 21.81 6.67 -2.61
CA ALA A 48 22.51 5.59 -1.92
C ALA A 48 22.47 5.79 -0.40
N GLU A 49 22.79 4.75 0.34
CA GLU A 49 23.01 4.80 1.79
C GLU A 49 24.15 5.73 2.17
N HIS A 50 25.23 5.67 1.38
CA HIS A 50 26.45 6.46 1.51
C HIS A 50 26.78 7.11 0.17
N ALA A 51 27.21 8.37 0.19
CA ALA A 51 27.58 9.08 -1.03
C ALA A 51 28.88 8.54 -1.66
N GLN A 52 29.79 8.01 -0.83
CA GLN A 52 31.09 7.52 -1.28
C GLN A 52 31.46 6.19 -0.62
N LEU A 53 32.07 5.29 -1.41
CA LEU A 53 32.54 3.96 -0.96
C LEU A 53 33.95 3.70 -1.50
N ALA A 54 34.84 3.09 -0.72
CA ALA A 54 36.24 2.92 -1.09
C ALA A 54 36.42 2.06 -2.36
N ALA A 55 37.24 2.53 -3.31
CA ALA A 55 37.44 1.83 -4.59
C ALA A 55 38.10 0.46 -4.43
N GLY A 56 39.06 0.32 -3.52
CA GLY A 56 39.89 -0.88 -3.41
C GLY A 56 39.17 -2.13 -2.90
N GLU A 57 37.93 -2.01 -2.46
CA GLU A 57 37.16 -3.09 -1.83
C GLU A 57 35.80 -3.26 -2.51
N ALA A 58 35.28 -4.49 -2.42
CA ALA A 58 33.90 -4.77 -2.80
C ALA A 58 32.96 -4.35 -1.66
N HIS A 59 31.80 -3.78 -2.00
CA HIS A 59 30.84 -3.30 -1.01
C HIS A 59 29.45 -3.83 -1.29
N GLN A 60 28.68 -4.04 -0.21
CA GLN A 60 27.23 -4.13 -0.27
C GLN A 60 26.69 -2.77 0.14
N SER A 61 25.82 -2.19 -0.69
CA SER A 61 25.21 -0.89 -0.39
C SER A 61 23.72 -0.94 -0.68
N LEU A 62 22.95 -0.25 0.17
CA LEU A 62 21.54 -0.02 -0.09
C LEU A 62 21.36 1.22 -0.96
N ALA A 63 20.41 1.12 -1.89
CA ALA A 63 19.94 2.20 -2.73
C ALA A 63 18.44 2.38 -2.53
N LEU A 64 18.00 3.63 -2.59
CA LEU A 64 16.60 4.01 -2.52
C LEU A 64 16.19 4.60 -3.87
N VAL A 65 15.17 3.99 -4.48
CA VAL A 65 14.48 4.53 -5.66
C VAL A 65 13.16 5.12 -5.18
N SER A 66 13.02 6.44 -5.29
CA SER A 66 11.85 7.19 -4.85
C SER A 66 11.07 7.69 -6.05
N LEU A 67 9.77 7.45 -6.06
CA LEU A 67 8.81 8.01 -7.00
C LEU A 67 7.90 8.96 -6.23
N ALA A 68 7.69 10.17 -6.71
CA ALA A 68 6.78 11.12 -6.10
C ALA A 68 5.82 11.69 -7.15
N ALA A 69 4.53 11.46 -6.95
CA ALA A 69 3.49 12.09 -7.75
C ALA A 69 3.29 13.54 -7.33
N SER A 70 3.20 14.43 -8.31
CA SER A 70 2.88 15.84 -8.09
C SER A 70 1.53 16.01 -7.38
N ALA A 71 1.44 17.04 -6.54
CA ALA A 71 0.20 17.42 -5.86
C ALA A 71 -0.86 18.01 -6.81
N HIS A 72 -0.51 18.27 -8.07
CA HIS A 72 -1.48 18.73 -9.07
C HIS A 72 -2.42 17.58 -9.45
N ALA A 73 -3.49 17.42 -8.67
CA ALA A 73 -4.65 16.66 -9.11
C ALA A 73 -5.13 17.24 -10.45
N PRO A 74 -5.38 16.41 -11.47
CA PRO A 74 -5.87 16.90 -12.75
C PRO A 74 -7.17 17.69 -12.54
N ALA A 75 -7.34 18.80 -13.27
CA ALA A 75 -8.52 19.68 -13.18
C ALA A 75 -9.85 18.91 -13.37
N ALA A 76 -9.80 17.77 -14.07
CA ALA A 76 -10.86 16.77 -14.10
C ALA A 76 -10.25 15.39 -13.88
N ARG A 77 -10.75 14.64 -12.89
CA ARG A 77 -10.39 13.23 -12.69
C ARG A 77 -10.95 12.36 -13.81
N LEU A 78 -10.34 11.20 -14.05
CA LEU A 78 -10.93 10.19 -14.94
C LEU A 78 -12.31 9.74 -14.41
N PRO A 79 -13.26 9.46 -15.30
CA PRO A 79 -14.42 8.65 -14.99
C PRO A 79 -14.04 7.36 -14.26
N LEU A 80 -14.80 7.02 -13.22
CA LEU A 80 -14.68 5.74 -12.54
C LEU A 80 -15.64 4.73 -13.15
N GLU A 81 -15.20 3.49 -13.30
CA GLU A 81 -16.09 2.34 -13.54
C GLU A 81 -15.95 1.39 -12.35
N VAL A 82 -16.96 1.39 -11.48
CA VAL A 82 -16.93 0.62 -10.24
C VAL A 82 -17.90 -0.55 -10.34
N VAL A 83 -17.45 -1.74 -9.94
CA VAL A 83 -18.33 -2.87 -9.70
C VAL A 83 -18.36 -3.16 -8.21
N ALA A 84 -19.51 -2.93 -7.58
CA ALA A 84 -19.74 -3.34 -6.20
C ALA A 84 -20.19 -4.81 -6.20
N VAL A 85 -19.38 -5.68 -5.62
CA VAL A 85 -19.66 -7.11 -5.46
C VAL A 85 -20.03 -7.34 -4.00
N VAL A 86 -21.32 -7.54 -3.73
CA VAL A 86 -21.90 -7.48 -2.38
C VAL A 86 -22.32 -8.86 -1.90
N ASP A 87 -21.70 -9.33 -0.82
CA ASP A 87 -22.14 -10.51 -0.10
C ASP A 87 -23.48 -10.24 0.59
N ARG A 88 -24.46 -11.10 0.33
CA ARG A 88 -25.76 -11.09 1.01
C ARG A 88 -25.99 -12.35 1.81
N SER A 89 -24.97 -13.08 2.22
CA SER A 89 -25.14 -14.26 3.07
C SER A 89 -25.83 -13.93 4.40
N GLY A 90 -26.30 -14.96 5.11
CA GLY A 90 -27.06 -14.78 6.35
C GLY A 90 -26.31 -14.02 7.45
N SER A 91 -24.98 -14.07 7.45
CA SER A 91 -24.10 -13.35 8.39
C SER A 91 -24.13 -11.83 8.20
N MET A 92 -24.47 -11.36 7.00
CA MET A 92 -24.64 -9.94 6.70
C MET A 92 -25.93 -9.34 7.27
N HIS A 93 -26.77 -10.11 7.98
CA HIS A 93 -28.04 -9.60 8.49
C HIS A 93 -27.90 -8.42 9.48
N GLY A 94 -29.02 -7.72 9.70
CA GLY A 94 -29.10 -6.71 10.74
C GLY A 94 -28.31 -5.44 10.40
N ALA A 95 -27.41 -5.02 11.31
CA ALA A 95 -26.70 -3.75 11.20
C ALA A 95 -25.70 -3.70 10.03
N LYS A 96 -25.07 -4.84 9.69
CA LYS A 96 -24.10 -4.93 8.60
C LYS A 96 -24.77 -4.60 7.25
N MET A 97 -25.85 -5.29 6.89
CA MET A 97 -26.60 -5.02 5.64
C MET A 97 -27.16 -3.60 5.59
N ARG A 98 -27.74 -3.10 6.71
CA ARG A 98 -28.25 -1.72 6.74
C ARG A 98 -27.16 -0.70 6.43
N THR A 99 -25.98 -0.88 7.00
CA THR A 99 -24.87 0.06 6.80
C THR A 99 -24.22 -0.12 5.44
N MET A 100 -24.20 -1.34 4.89
CA MET A 100 -23.83 -1.58 3.50
C MET A 100 -24.75 -0.81 2.54
N ILE A 101 -26.07 -0.95 2.71
CA ILE A 101 -27.08 -0.22 1.92
C ILE A 101 -26.87 1.28 2.03
N GLN A 102 -26.64 1.80 3.25
CA GLN A 102 -26.36 3.22 3.47
C GLN A 102 -25.07 3.66 2.77
N THR A 103 -24.00 2.87 2.86
CA THR A 103 -22.69 3.19 2.26
C THR A 103 -22.77 3.18 0.74
N LEU A 104 -23.43 2.19 0.13
CA LEU A 104 -23.66 2.14 -1.31
C LEU A 104 -24.57 3.28 -1.78
N SER A 105 -25.60 3.62 -1.01
CA SER A 105 -26.46 4.77 -1.31
C SER A 105 -25.67 6.07 -1.26
N PHE A 106 -24.76 6.20 -0.29
CA PHE A 106 -23.87 7.35 -0.18
C PHE A 106 -22.90 7.41 -1.37
N LEU A 107 -22.30 6.29 -1.78
CA LEU A 107 -21.47 6.20 -2.98
C LEU A 107 -22.22 6.75 -4.20
N VAL A 108 -23.45 6.30 -4.45
CA VAL A 108 -24.25 6.72 -5.60
C VAL A 108 -24.59 8.21 -5.54
N THR A 109 -24.98 8.70 -4.37
CA THR A 109 -25.46 10.08 -4.22
C THR A 109 -24.32 11.10 -4.19
N LYS A 110 -23.26 10.84 -3.43
CA LYS A 110 -22.20 11.80 -3.10
C LYS A 110 -20.81 11.41 -3.64
N GLY A 111 -20.54 10.13 -3.79
CA GLY A 111 -19.22 9.63 -4.23
C GLY A 111 -19.02 9.67 -5.75
N LEU A 112 -20.06 9.29 -6.51
CA LEU A 112 -20.00 9.17 -7.97
C LEU A 112 -20.53 10.42 -8.68
N LEU A 113 -19.83 10.81 -9.74
CA LEU A 113 -20.17 11.89 -10.66
C LEU A 113 -20.96 11.36 -11.87
N PRO A 114 -21.68 12.22 -12.61
CA PRO A 114 -22.44 11.80 -13.80
C PRO A 114 -21.64 11.06 -14.88
N GLY A 115 -20.32 11.32 -14.98
CA GLY A 115 -19.43 10.63 -15.91
C GLY A 115 -19.05 9.21 -15.49
N ASP A 116 -19.23 8.87 -14.21
CA ASP A 116 -18.87 7.55 -13.65
C ASP A 116 -19.91 6.49 -13.99
N SER A 117 -19.51 5.23 -13.91
CA SER A 117 -20.38 4.06 -14.10
C SER A 117 -20.35 3.17 -12.85
N LEU A 118 -21.50 2.63 -12.47
CA LEU A 118 -21.62 1.64 -11.39
C LEU A 118 -22.33 0.38 -11.90
N ALA A 119 -21.79 -0.78 -11.56
CA ALA A 119 -22.50 -2.05 -11.59
C ALA A 119 -22.62 -2.61 -10.17
N ILE A 120 -23.69 -3.37 -9.92
CA ILE A 120 -23.93 -4.04 -8.64
C ILE A 120 -24.17 -5.51 -8.95
N VAL A 121 -23.27 -6.34 -8.42
CA VAL A 121 -23.39 -7.78 -8.38
C VAL A 121 -23.58 -8.16 -6.93
N ASP A 122 -24.55 -9.00 -6.65
CA ASP A 122 -24.73 -9.57 -5.33
C ASP A 122 -24.73 -11.08 -5.40
N PHE A 123 -24.34 -11.70 -4.30
CA PHE A 123 -24.22 -13.15 -4.25
C PHE A 123 -24.67 -13.71 -2.90
N HIS A 124 -25.22 -14.91 -2.98
CA HIS A 124 -25.49 -15.78 -1.85
C HIS A 124 -25.29 -17.25 -2.29
N ASP A 125 -26.35 -18.04 -2.52
CA ASP A 125 -26.24 -19.32 -3.22
C ASP A 125 -26.04 -19.14 -4.74
N THR A 126 -26.67 -18.11 -5.27
CA THR A 126 -26.68 -17.69 -6.66
C THR A 126 -26.08 -16.29 -6.78
N VAL A 127 -25.60 -15.98 -7.98
CA VAL A 127 -24.97 -14.71 -8.32
C VAL A 127 -25.93 -13.95 -9.23
N GLU A 128 -26.28 -12.73 -8.86
CA GLU A 128 -27.21 -11.88 -9.60
C GLU A 128 -26.54 -10.56 -9.95
N THR A 129 -26.69 -10.12 -11.20
CA THR A 129 -26.33 -8.75 -11.60
C THR A 129 -27.55 -7.86 -11.40
N ARG A 130 -27.69 -7.28 -10.20
CA ARG A 130 -28.80 -6.36 -9.86
C ARG A 130 -28.77 -5.08 -10.68
N LEU A 131 -27.57 -4.60 -11.00
CA LEU A 131 -27.39 -3.42 -11.84
C LEU A 131 -26.25 -3.70 -12.82
N ALA A 132 -26.57 -3.77 -14.10
CA ALA A 132 -25.54 -3.74 -15.15
C ALA A 132 -24.80 -2.40 -15.14
N LEU A 133 -23.60 -2.35 -15.70
CA LEU A 133 -22.76 -1.14 -15.72
C LEU A 133 -23.55 0.07 -16.28
N THR A 134 -23.95 0.98 -15.39
CA THR A 134 -24.87 2.08 -15.67
C THR A 134 -24.19 3.40 -15.34
N LYS A 135 -24.34 4.42 -16.20
CA LYS A 135 -23.83 5.77 -15.93
C LYS A 135 -24.55 6.40 -14.75
N MET A 136 -23.81 7.07 -13.87
CA MET A 136 -24.35 7.69 -12.65
C MET A 136 -24.89 9.10 -12.90
N ASP A 137 -25.58 9.29 -14.01
CA ASP A 137 -26.42 10.45 -14.26
C ASP A 137 -27.67 10.41 -13.36
N GLN A 138 -28.56 11.40 -13.49
CA GLN A 138 -29.74 11.50 -12.62
C GLN A 138 -30.63 10.24 -12.68
N ALA A 139 -30.82 9.66 -13.88
CA ALA A 139 -31.66 8.47 -14.07
C ALA A 139 -30.96 7.21 -13.57
N GLY A 140 -29.66 7.07 -13.84
CA GLY A 140 -28.85 5.95 -13.38
C GLY A 140 -28.67 5.94 -11.87
N LYS A 141 -28.53 7.10 -11.22
CA LYS A 141 -28.52 7.20 -9.75
C LYS A 141 -29.84 6.76 -9.13
N ALA A 142 -30.97 7.20 -9.67
CA ALA A 142 -32.28 6.74 -9.20
C ALA A 142 -32.42 5.22 -9.33
N LYS A 143 -32.10 4.67 -10.50
CA LYS A 143 -32.11 3.23 -10.75
C LYS A 143 -31.18 2.46 -9.81
N ALA A 144 -29.99 2.98 -9.53
CA ALA A 144 -29.05 2.35 -8.60
C ALA A 144 -29.58 2.34 -7.17
N LEU A 145 -30.17 3.44 -6.70
CA LEU A 145 -30.77 3.53 -5.37
C LEU A 145 -31.94 2.54 -5.20
N ASP A 146 -32.79 2.41 -6.21
CA ASP A 146 -33.88 1.42 -6.20
C ASP A 146 -33.32 0.00 -6.04
N ARG A 147 -32.29 -0.36 -6.81
CA ARG A 147 -31.64 -1.70 -6.73
C ARG A 147 -30.90 -1.94 -5.42
N ILE A 148 -30.31 -0.90 -4.83
CA ILE A 148 -29.66 -0.98 -3.52
C ILE A 148 -30.71 -1.23 -2.42
N GLY A 149 -31.88 -0.59 -2.51
CA GLY A 149 -32.98 -0.80 -1.56
C GLY A 149 -33.56 -2.21 -1.55
N GLU A 150 -33.42 -2.95 -2.65
CA GLU A 150 -33.85 -4.35 -2.80
C GLU A 150 -32.87 -5.37 -2.16
N LEU A 151 -31.69 -4.93 -1.71
CA LEU A 151 -30.69 -5.81 -1.10
C LEU A 151 -31.22 -6.37 0.23
N SER A 152 -31.25 -7.69 0.33
CA SER A 152 -31.71 -8.40 1.53
C SER A 152 -30.80 -9.60 1.85
N PRO A 153 -30.64 -9.99 3.12
CA PRO A 153 -29.85 -11.17 3.48
C PRO A 153 -30.50 -12.46 2.94
N GLY A 154 -29.72 -13.23 2.19
CA GLY A 154 -29.95 -14.61 1.79
C GLY A 154 -29.31 -15.60 2.77
N ARG A 155 -28.84 -16.75 2.25
CA ARG A 155 -28.42 -17.89 3.07
C ARG A 155 -26.92 -18.18 3.02
N THR A 156 -26.42 -18.69 1.90
CA THR A 156 -25.03 -19.17 1.72
C THR A 156 -24.15 -18.13 1.02
N THR A 157 -22.88 -18.47 0.74
CA THR A 157 -21.85 -17.56 0.23
C THR A 157 -21.10 -18.16 -0.96
N ASN A 158 -21.44 -17.74 -2.19
CA ASN A 158 -20.74 -18.06 -3.44
C ASN A 158 -19.83 -16.89 -3.87
N LEU A 159 -18.77 -16.70 -3.09
CA LEU A 159 -17.82 -15.59 -3.26
C LEU A 159 -17.11 -15.66 -4.61
N SER A 160 -16.70 -16.86 -5.02
CA SER A 160 -15.98 -17.07 -6.29
C SER A 160 -16.84 -16.67 -7.50
N GLY A 161 -18.10 -17.07 -7.56
CA GLY A 161 -19.01 -16.69 -8.63
C GLY A 161 -19.29 -15.19 -8.66
N GLY A 162 -19.49 -14.57 -7.49
CA GLY A 162 -19.71 -13.13 -7.38
C GLY A 162 -18.54 -12.31 -7.92
N LEU A 163 -17.31 -12.67 -7.51
CA LEU A 163 -16.10 -12.01 -7.98
C LEU A 163 -15.88 -12.19 -9.47
N LEU A 164 -15.99 -13.41 -9.99
CA LEU A 164 -15.80 -13.70 -11.42
C LEU A 164 -16.85 -12.98 -12.28
N GLN A 165 -18.10 -12.90 -11.83
CA GLN A 165 -19.13 -12.13 -12.52
C GLN A 165 -18.80 -10.63 -12.53
N GLY A 166 -18.28 -10.10 -11.42
CA GLY A 166 -17.84 -8.71 -11.34
C GLY A 166 -16.68 -8.40 -12.28
N ILE A 167 -15.71 -9.30 -12.38
CA ILE A 167 -14.60 -9.21 -13.34
C ILE A 167 -15.13 -9.26 -14.78
N ASP A 168 -16.00 -10.22 -15.09
CA ASP A 168 -16.58 -10.40 -16.44
C ASP A 168 -17.32 -9.14 -16.93
N LEU A 169 -18.05 -8.45 -16.05
CA LEU A 169 -18.73 -7.19 -16.39
C LEU A 169 -17.76 -6.08 -16.81
N LEU A 170 -16.59 -5.97 -16.15
CA LEU A 170 -15.58 -4.98 -16.52
C LEU A 170 -14.82 -5.38 -17.78
N VAL A 171 -14.49 -6.67 -17.93
CA VAL A 171 -13.72 -7.19 -19.07
C VAL A 171 -14.53 -7.10 -20.36
N ARG A 172 -15.84 -7.40 -20.32
CA ARG A 172 -16.74 -7.28 -21.48
C ARG A 172 -17.05 -5.84 -21.87
N SER A 173 -16.96 -4.91 -20.92
CA SER A 173 -17.12 -3.49 -21.23
C SER A 173 -15.89 -3.02 -22.02
N PRO A 174 -16.06 -2.44 -23.23
CA PRO A 174 -14.94 -1.97 -24.04
C PRO A 174 -14.03 -1.10 -23.17
N PRO A 175 -12.72 -1.41 -23.06
CA PRO A 175 -11.81 -0.60 -22.27
C PRO A 175 -11.75 0.81 -22.83
N THR A 176 -12.46 1.73 -22.19
CA THR A 176 -12.19 3.15 -22.39
C THR A 176 -10.86 3.42 -21.70
N ARG A 177 -9.80 3.72 -22.46
CA ARG A 177 -8.46 4.06 -21.95
C ARG A 177 -8.42 5.37 -21.15
N SER A 178 -9.59 5.85 -20.74
CA SER A 178 -9.87 7.10 -20.05
C SER A 178 -10.74 6.88 -18.81
N SER A 179 -10.69 5.70 -18.19
CA SER A 179 -11.42 5.42 -16.95
C SER A 179 -10.60 4.58 -15.97
N THR A 180 -10.72 4.87 -14.69
CA THR A 180 -10.18 4.01 -13.63
C THR A 180 -11.22 2.93 -13.32
N ARG A 181 -10.84 1.66 -13.39
CA ARG A 181 -11.75 0.53 -13.13
C ARG A 181 -11.44 -0.11 -11.78
N ALA A 182 -12.46 -0.34 -10.98
CA ALA A 182 -12.30 -0.95 -9.67
C ALA A 182 -13.42 -1.94 -9.35
N ILE A 183 -13.04 -3.05 -8.72
CA ILE A 183 -13.96 -4.02 -8.13
C ILE A 183 -13.89 -3.83 -6.62
N LEU A 184 -15.02 -3.54 -6.00
CA LEU A 184 -15.14 -3.44 -4.55
C LEU A 184 -15.86 -4.70 -4.06
N LEU A 185 -15.11 -5.66 -3.53
CA LEU A 185 -15.63 -6.90 -2.99
C LEU A 185 -15.93 -6.73 -1.51
N PHE A 186 -17.20 -6.85 -1.14
CA PHE A 186 -17.69 -6.77 0.23
C PHE A 186 -18.10 -8.15 0.70
N THR A 187 -17.47 -8.67 1.76
CA THR A 187 -17.80 -10.01 2.28
C THR A 187 -17.46 -10.15 3.76
N ASP A 188 -18.28 -10.93 4.48
CA ASP A 188 -18.05 -11.26 5.88
C ASP A 188 -17.78 -12.76 6.08
N GLY A 189 -17.60 -13.49 4.98
CA GLY A 189 -17.70 -14.95 4.96
C GLY A 189 -16.43 -15.68 4.52
N LEU A 190 -16.45 -16.98 4.84
CA LEU A 190 -15.63 -18.00 4.23
C LEU A 190 -16.26 -18.39 2.88
N ALA A 191 -15.44 -18.61 1.85
CA ALA A 191 -15.95 -19.15 0.58
C ALA A 191 -16.52 -20.55 0.83
N ASN A 192 -17.85 -20.68 0.82
CA ASN A 192 -18.57 -21.90 1.18
C ASN A 192 -19.13 -22.64 -0.05
N ALA A 193 -19.13 -21.98 -1.21
CA ALA A 193 -19.57 -22.52 -2.49
C ALA A 193 -18.67 -22.02 -3.63
N GLY A 194 -18.46 -22.88 -4.63
CA GLY A 194 -17.56 -22.63 -5.76
C GLY A 194 -16.11 -22.94 -5.40
N ILE A 195 -15.18 -22.03 -5.74
CA ILE A 195 -13.76 -22.17 -5.37
C ILE A 195 -13.59 -21.72 -3.93
N CYS A 196 -13.31 -22.67 -3.04
CA CYS A 196 -13.22 -22.43 -1.59
C CYS A 196 -11.77 -22.34 -1.09
N ASP A 197 -10.78 -22.72 -1.90
CA ASP A 197 -9.38 -22.57 -1.57
C ASP A 197 -8.84 -21.21 -2.07
N GLY A 198 -8.11 -20.51 -1.20
CA GLY A 198 -7.55 -19.19 -1.51
C GLY A 198 -6.69 -19.17 -2.78
N PRO A 199 -5.72 -20.10 -2.96
CA PRO A 199 -4.87 -20.15 -4.14
C PRO A 199 -5.63 -20.33 -5.45
N GLY A 200 -6.60 -21.25 -5.50
CA GLY A 200 -7.44 -21.50 -6.66
C GLY A 200 -8.27 -20.29 -7.05
N LEU A 201 -8.82 -19.58 -6.06
CA LEU A 201 -9.62 -18.38 -6.32
C LEU A 201 -8.75 -17.23 -6.85
N VAL A 202 -7.54 -17.07 -6.30
CA VAL A 202 -6.55 -16.10 -6.79
C VAL A 202 -6.16 -16.40 -8.24
N ALA A 203 -5.89 -17.68 -8.57
CA ALA A 203 -5.56 -18.09 -9.93
C ALA A 203 -6.74 -17.86 -10.90
N ALA A 204 -7.98 -18.15 -10.47
CA ALA A 204 -9.17 -17.90 -11.26
C ALA A 204 -9.39 -16.40 -11.52
N ALA A 205 -9.22 -15.55 -10.50
CA ALA A 205 -9.32 -14.10 -10.64
C ALA A 205 -8.25 -13.55 -11.59
N GLN A 206 -7.00 -14.02 -11.47
CA GLN A 206 -5.91 -13.68 -12.39
C GLN A 206 -6.22 -14.07 -13.84
N GLY A 207 -6.68 -15.30 -14.05
CA GLY A 207 -7.03 -15.79 -15.38
C GLY A 207 -8.22 -15.06 -16.00
N ALA A 208 -9.24 -14.73 -15.19
CA ALA A 208 -10.43 -14.00 -15.66
C ALA A 208 -10.12 -12.54 -15.99
N MET A 209 -9.20 -11.91 -15.25
CA MET A 209 -8.78 -10.54 -15.53
C MET A 209 -7.90 -10.44 -16.79
N GLY A 210 -6.98 -11.39 -16.98
CA GLY A 210 -5.94 -11.27 -18.01
C GLY A 210 -5.16 -9.96 -17.84
N ASP A 211 -5.06 -9.17 -18.92
CA ASP A 211 -4.41 -7.85 -18.94
C ASP A 211 -5.38 -6.68 -18.72
N ALA A 212 -6.63 -6.95 -18.28
CA ALA A 212 -7.61 -5.90 -18.07
C ALA A 212 -7.17 -4.95 -16.93
N PRO A 213 -7.14 -3.61 -17.16
CA PRO A 213 -6.72 -2.65 -16.15
C PRO A 213 -7.85 -2.44 -15.15
N ALA A 214 -7.91 -3.30 -14.12
CA ALA A 214 -8.87 -3.19 -13.02
C ALA A 214 -8.21 -3.52 -11.68
N THR A 215 -8.57 -2.77 -10.64
CA THR A 215 -8.04 -2.97 -9.29
C THR A 215 -9.12 -3.57 -8.38
N ILE A 216 -8.79 -4.66 -7.69
CA ILE A 216 -9.67 -5.35 -6.74
C ILE A 216 -9.36 -4.86 -5.33
N PHE A 217 -10.35 -4.26 -4.68
CA PHE A 217 -10.33 -3.92 -3.27
C PHE A 217 -11.25 -4.88 -2.53
N THR A 218 -10.77 -5.39 -1.40
CA THR A 218 -11.53 -6.36 -0.59
C THR A 218 -11.86 -5.75 0.77
N PHE A 219 -13.11 -5.88 1.20
CA PHE A 219 -13.63 -5.39 2.47
C PHE A 219 -14.15 -6.59 3.26
N GLY A 220 -13.42 -6.96 4.31
CA GLY A 220 -13.75 -8.07 5.21
C GLY A 220 -14.47 -7.56 6.45
N PHE A 221 -15.71 -8.01 6.70
CA PHE A 221 -16.49 -7.56 7.87
C PHE A 221 -16.42 -8.52 9.05
N GLY A 222 -16.03 -8.01 10.20
CA GLY A 222 -16.03 -8.77 11.46
C GLY A 222 -14.93 -9.83 11.55
N ALA A 223 -15.01 -10.71 12.53
CA ALA A 223 -13.94 -11.64 12.87
C ALA A 223 -13.84 -12.88 11.95
N ASP A 224 -14.92 -13.20 11.24
CA ASP A 224 -15.15 -14.56 10.73
C ASP A 224 -14.78 -14.76 9.25
N HIS A 225 -14.33 -13.72 8.54
CA HIS A 225 -13.88 -13.84 7.15
C HIS A 225 -12.44 -14.35 7.06
N ASN A 226 -12.10 -14.91 5.89
CA ASN A 226 -10.73 -15.37 5.60
C ASN A 226 -9.86 -14.19 5.12
N GLU A 227 -9.10 -13.59 6.03
CA GLU A 227 -8.27 -12.42 5.69
C GLU A 227 -7.11 -12.72 4.74
N ASP A 228 -6.54 -13.93 4.76
CA ASP A 228 -5.45 -14.29 3.84
C ASP A 228 -5.93 -14.41 2.41
N MET A 229 -7.12 -14.97 2.20
CA MET A 229 -7.76 -15.02 0.90
C MET A 229 -8.05 -13.61 0.37
N LEU A 230 -8.69 -12.75 1.16
CA LEU A 230 -9.04 -11.38 0.74
C LEU A 230 -7.81 -10.52 0.46
N ARG A 231 -6.77 -10.65 1.28
CA ARG A 231 -5.48 -9.98 1.07
C ARG A 231 -4.80 -10.45 -0.21
N SER A 232 -4.79 -11.77 -0.44
CA SER A 232 -4.17 -12.34 -1.64
C SER A 232 -4.90 -11.89 -2.90
N LEU A 233 -6.23 -11.83 -2.89
CA LEU A 233 -7.04 -11.33 -4.00
C LEU A 233 -6.78 -9.85 -4.30
N ALA A 234 -6.75 -8.99 -3.28
CA ALA A 234 -6.44 -7.58 -3.48
C ALA A 234 -5.00 -7.40 -4.03
N SER A 235 -4.05 -8.20 -3.54
CA SER A 235 -2.65 -8.14 -3.96
C SER A 235 -2.43 -8.51 -5.42
N VAL A 236 -3.32 -9.29 -6.05
CA VAL A 236 -3.26 -9.61 -7.49
C VAL A 236 -3.18 -8.37 -8.36
N THR A 237 -3.84 -7.30 -7.94
CA THR A 237 -4.07 -6.10 -8.75
C THR A 237 -3.52 -4.83 -8.12
N THR A 238 -2.62 -4.95 -7.14
CA THR A 238 -2.12 -3.82 -6.32
C THR A 238 -3.22 -3.06 -5.56
N GLY A 239 -4.39 -3.68 -5.39
CA GLY A 239 -5.47 -3.16 -4.54
C GLY A 239 -5.17 -3.37 -3.06
N LEU A 240 -6.09 -2.93 -2.20
CA LEU A 240 -5.98 -3.00 -0.74
C LEU A 240 -7.05 -3.90 -0.13
N TYR A 241 -6.69 -4.54 0.97
CA TYR A 241 -7.60 -5.21 1.87
C TYR A 241 -7.94 -4.29 3.06
N TYR A 242 -9.23 -4.15 3.32
CA TYR A 242 -9.81 -3.36 4.40
C TYR A 242 -10.49 -4.29 5.39
N PHE A 243 -9.94 -4.39 6.60
CA PHE A 243 -10.60 -5.04 7.71
C PHE A 243 -11.59 -4.09 8.38
N ILE A 244 -12.87 -4.40 8.33
CA ILE A 244 -13.91 -3.64 8.99
C ILE A 244 -14.25 -4.30 10.32
N GLU A 245 -13.69 -3.78 11.41
CA GLU A 245 -13.95 -4.28 12.76
C GLU A 245 -15.38 -3.95 13.22
N THR A 246 -15.80 -2.70 13.05
CA THR A 246 -17.12 -2.23 13.46
C THR A 246 -17.89 -1.61 12.30
N VAL A 247 -19.21 -1.59 12.44
CA VAL A 247 -20.12 -1.08 11.43
C VAL A 247 -19.87 0.41 11.13
N GLU A 248 -19.42 1.14 12.14
CA GLU A 248 -19.08 2.57 12.07
C GLU A 248 -17.80 2.83 11.24
N ALA A 249 -16.93 1.83 11.06
CA ALA A 249 -15.72 1.95 10.25
C ALA A 249 -15.99 1.83 8.74
N ILE A 250 -17.17 1.34 8.34
CA ILE A 250 -17.52 1.08 6.93
C ILE A 250 -17.43 2.35 6.08
N PRO A 251 -18.08 3.48 6.45
CA PRO A 251 -18.05 4.69 5.62
C PRO A 251 -16.63 5.24 5.49
N GLN A 252 -15.81 5.14 6.54
CA GLN A 252 -14.44 5.64 6.53
C GLN A 252 -13.53 4.80 5.61
N ALA A 253 -13.59 3.46 5.71
CA ALA A 253 -12.85 2.57 4.82
C ALA A 253 -13.25 2.74 3.36
N PHE A 254 -14.54 2.96 3.13
CA PHE A 254 -15.07 3.22 1.81
C PHE A 254 -14.59 4.56 1.25
N ALA A 255 -14.66 5.64 2.04
CA ALA A 255 -14.16 6.95 1.68
C ALA A 255 -12.65 6.94 1.38
N ASP A 256 -11.88 6.17 2.14
CA ASP A 256 -10.45 5.97 1.91
C ASP A 256 -10.16 5.28 0.58
N CYS A 257 -10.91 4.23 0.25
CA CYS A 257 -10.78 3.52 -1.01
C CYS A 257 -11.16 4.42 -2.19
N LEU A 258 -12.33 5.05 -2.13
CA LEU A 258 -12.83 5.93 -3.19
C LEU A 258 -11.90 7.14 -3.37
N GLY A 259 -11.40 7.74 -2.29
CA GLY A 259 -10.46 8.86 -2.31
C GLY A 259 -9.15 8.56 -3.02
N GLY A 260 -8.69 7.30 -2.99
CA GLY A 260 -7.57 6.82 -3.80
C GLY A 260 -7.93 6.71 -5.29
N LEU A 261 -9.06 6.06 -5.58
CA LEU A 261 -9.53 5.83 -6.96
C LEU A 261 -9.76 7.11 -7.76
N VAL A 262 -10.29 8.15 -7.11
CA VAL A 262 -10.55 9.44 -7.75
C VAL A 262 -9.28 10.28 -7.97
N ALA A 263 -8.16 9.88 -7.35
CA ALA A 263 -6.92 10.63 -7.35
C ALA A 263 -5.85 10.04 -8.27
N VAL A 264 -6.18 9.07 -9.13
CA VAL A 264 -5.21 8.45 -10.06
C VAL A 264 -4.63 9.49 -11.01
N VAL A 265 -3.30 9.60 -11.04
CA VAL A 265 -2.55 10.50 -11.95
C VAL A 265 -1.70 9.75 -12.98
N ALA A 266 -1.36 8.49 -12.67
CA ALA A 266 -0.64 7.61 -13.56
C ALA A 266 -1.21 6.19 -13.48
N GLN A 267 -1.37 5.56 -14.63
CA GLN A 267 -1.89 4.19 -14.74
C GLN A 267 -0.82 3.24 -15.26
N ASN A 268 -0.91 1.97 -14.83
CA ASN A 268 -0.02 0.88 -15.28
C ASN A 268 1.47 1.24 -15.20
N CYS A 269 1.90 1.75 -14.04
CA CYS A 269 3.27 2.16 -13.81
C CYS A 269 4.18 0.93 -13.73
N THR A 270 5.22 0.91 -14.56
CA THR A 270 6.21 -0.16 -14.62
C THR A 270 7.60 0.44 -14.43
N LEU A 271 8.31 -0.02 -13.40
CA LEU A 271 9.65 0.43 -13.06
C LEU A 271 10.68 -0.61 -13.46
N SER A 272 11.58 -0.27 -14.38
CA SER A 272 12.72 -1.09 -14.77
C SER A 272 13.98 -0.65 -14.03
N LEU A 273 14.63 -1.60 -13.36
CA LEU A 273 15.88 -1.43 -12.63
C LEU A 273 16.99 -2.18 -13.35
N THR A 274 17.99 -1.45 -13.83
CA THR A 274 19.13 -2.01 -14.57
C THR A 274 20.42 -1.64 -13.87
N ALA A 275 21.18 -2.65 -13.41
CA ALA A 275 22.49 -2.43 -12.81
C ALA A 275 23.52 -2.04 -13.88
N ALA A 276 24.47 -1.19 -13.52
CA ALA A 276 25.58 -0.85 -14.41
C ALA A 276 26.54 -2.04 -14.60
N PRO A 277 27.33 -2.09 -15.70
CA PRO A 277 28.28 -3.17 -15.92
C PRO A 277 29.22 -3.41 -14.72
N GLY A 278 29.27 -4.65 -14.24
CA GLY A 278 30.07 -5.05 -13.09
C GLY A 278 29.40 -4.86 -11.72
N VAL A 279 28.28 -4.13 -11.64
CA VAL A 279 27.43 -4.05 -10.44
C VAL A 279 26.37 -5.15 -10.50
N GLU A 280 26.12 -5.80 -9.38
CA GLU A 280 25.07 -6.81 -9.26
C GLU A 280 23.90 -6.28 -8.43
N LEU A 281 22.68 -6.47 -8.92
CA LEU A 281 21.46 -6.22 -8.15
C LEU A 281 21.20 -7.45 -7.27
N SER A 282 21.77 -7.45 -6.06
CA SER A 282 21.79 -8.60 -5.16
C SER A 282 20.48 -8.80 -4.38
N GLY A 283 19.62 -7.78 -4.33
CA GLY A 283 18.31 -7.91 -3.68
C GLY A 283 17.36 -6.76 -3.98
N LEU A 284 16.06 -7.07 -3.99
CA LEU A 284 14.98 -6.08 -4.05
C LEU A 284 13.90 -6.51 -3.07
N LYS A 285 13.68 -5.72 -2.01
CA LYS A 285 12.63 -5.99 -1.03
C LYS A 285 11.35 -5.28 -1.43
N THR A 286 10.44 -6.00 -2.07
CA THR A 286 9.18 -5.45 -2.57
C THR A 286 8.02 -6.43 -2.43
N SER A 287 6.80 -5.89 -2.26
CA SER A 287 5.55 -6.67 -2.33
C SER A 287 4.90 -6.63 -3.72
N TYR A 288 5.45 -5.81 -4.63
CA TYR A 288 4.99 -5.70 -6.01
C TYR A 288 5.43 -6.91 -6.83
N LYS A 289 4.69 -7.21 -7.89
CA LYS A 289 5.06 -8.25 -8.86
C LYS A 289 6.36 -7.84 -9.56
N THR A 290 7.31 -8.76 -9.61
CA THR A 290 8.59 -8.57 -10.30
C THR A 290 8.76 -9.57 -11.44
N SER A 291 9.47 -9.16 -12.48
CA SER A 291 9.93 -10.05 -13.55
C SER A 291 11.38 -9.73 -13.90
N ALA A 292 12.15 -10.73 -14.33
CA ALA A 292 13.50 -10.51 -14.81
C ALA A 292 13.45 -9.95 -16.24
N THR A 293 14.28 -8.95 -16.54
CA THR A 293 14.42 -8.44 -17.91
C THR A 293 15.50 -9.23 -18.66
N ALA A 294 15.43 -9.23 -19.99
CA ALA A 294 16.40 -9.95 -20.84
C ALA A 294 17.86 -9.46 -20.62
N ASP A 295 18.01 -8.20 -20.22
CA ASP A 295 19.31 -7.54 -20.01
C ASP A 295 19.87 -7.74 -18.58
N GLY A 296 19.27 -8.64 -17.79
CA GLY A 296 19.71 -8.92 -16.41
C GLY A 296 19.23 -7.90 -15.37
N GLY A 297 18.28 -7.04 -15.73
CA GLY A 297 17.59 -6.13 -14.81
C GLY A 297 16.33 -6.75 -14.19
N VAL A 298 15.63 -5.94 -13.40
CA VAL A 298 14.38 -6.31 -12.74
C VAL A 298 13.30 -5.30 -13.11
N GLU A 299 12.18 -5.79 -13.61
CA GLU A 299 10.98 -4.99 -13.83
C GLU A 299 10.02 -5.17 -12.66
N VAL A 300 9.46 -4.07 -12.16
CA VAL A 300 8.54 -4.01 -11.02
C VAL A 300 7.23 -3.38 -11.49
N SER A 301 6.12 -4.13 -11.42
CA SER A 301 4.79 -3.63 -11.74
C SER A 301 4.18 -2.92 -10.52
N LEU A 302 4.15 -1.59 -10.56
CA LEU A 302 3.67 -0.75 -9.45
C LEU A 302 2.15 -0.49 -9.50
N GLY A 303 1.53 -0.71 -10.66
CA GLY A 303 0.11 -0.46 -10.87
C GLY A 303 -0.19 1.03 -11.02
N ASP A 304 -1.37 1.45 -10.58
CA ASP A 304 -1.76 2.86 -10.63
C ASP A 304 -1.07 3.66 -9.51
N ILE A 305 -0.78 4.94 -9.75
CA ILE A 305 -0.23 5.87 -8.75
C ILE A 305 -1.19 7.05 -8.60
N TYR A 306 -1.48 7.41 -7.34
CA TYR A 306 -2.39 8.48 -6.96
C TYR A 306 -1.66 9.82 -6.79
N ALA A 307 -2.38 10.93 -6.88
CA ALA A 307 -1.87 12.27 -6.60
C ALA A 307 -1.29 12.33 -5.19
N GLU A 308 -0.17 13.04 -5.03
CA GLU A 308 0.59 13.14 -3.77
C GLU A 308 1.12 11.80 -3.22
N GLU A 309 0.99 10.68 -3.95
CA GLU A 309 1.52 9.38 -3.55
C GLU A 309 3.04 9.34 -3.75
N GLU A 310 3.72 8.72 -2.78
CA GLU A 310 5.15 8.46 -2.84
C GLU A 310 5.40 6.95 -2.77
N LYS A 311 6.33 6.45 -3.58
CA LYS A 311 6.75 5.05 -3.60
C LYS A 311 8.25 4.98 -3.45
N ASP A 312 8.68 4.43 -2.33
CA ASP A 312 10.08 4.17 -2.01
C ASP A 312 10.39 2.67 -2.12
N LEU A 313 11.33 2.31 -3.02
CA LEU A 313 11.84 0.96 -3.18
C LEU A 313 13.28 0.89 -2.70
N VAL A 314 13.56 -0.06 -1.80
CA VAL A 314 14.92 -0.32 -1.30
C VAL A 314 15.54 -1.46 -2.10
N VAL A 315 16.64 -1.15 -2.76
CA VAL A 315 17.43 -2.05 -3.62
C VAL A 315 18.77 -2.31 -2.95
N GLN A 316 19.24 -3.55 -3.00
CA GLN A 316 20.58 -3.93 -2.55
C GLN A 316 21.48 -4.11 -3.77
N LEU A 317 22.64 -3.45 -3.73
CA LEU A 317 23.65 -3.48 -4.79
C LEU A 317 24.94 -4.08 -4.24
N ALA A 318 25.54 -4.99 -5.00
CA ALA A 318 26.91 -5.43 -4.80
C ALA A 318 27.81 -4.68 -5.78
N LEU A 319 28.70 -3.83 -5.24
CA LEU A 319 29.67 -3.07 -6.01
C LEU A 319 31.02 -3.77 -5.99
N PRO A 320 31.68 -3.96 -7.14
CA PRO A 320 32.96 -4.64 -7.21
C PRO A 320 34.09 -3.74 -6.72
N ALA A 321 35.20 -4.38 -6.32
CA ALA A 321 36.47 -3.68 -6.13
C ALA A 321 36.96 -3.14 -7.48
N LEU A 322 37.43 -1.90 -7.48
CA LEU A 322 37.95 -1.19 -8.65
C LEU A 322 39.47 -1.10 -8.55
N PRO A 323 40.19 -1.13 -9.70
CA PRO A 323 41.65 -1.10 -9.72
C PRO A 323 42.25 0.25 -9.28
N GLY A 324 41.45 1.30 -9.17
CA GLY A 324 41.89 2.61 -8.72
C GLY A 324 40.70 3.51 -8.34
N PRO A 325 40.98 4.66 -7.71
CA PRO A 325 39.95 5.63 -7.37
C PRO A 325 39.30 6.20 -8.63
N VAL A 326 37.98 6.26 -8.61
CA VAL A 326 37.17 6.87 -9.67
C VAL A 326 36.22 7.87 -9.01
N GLY A 327 35.80 8.89 -9.75
CA GLY A 327 34.76 9.83 -9.29
C GLY A 327 33.40 9.14 -9.11
N ALA A 328 32.33 9.85 -9.41
CA ALA A 328 30.99 9.26 -9.41
C ALA A 328 30.87 8.25 -10.56
N VAL A 329 30.59 6.99 -10.21
CA VAL A 329 30.34 5.90 -11.17
C VAL A 329 28.86 5.57 -11.14
N ALA A 330 28.22 5.46 -12.30
CA ALA A 330 26.84 5.00 -12.40
C ALA A 330 26.73 3.55 -11.89
N CYS A 331 25.79 3.29 -10.99
CA CYS A 331 25.61 1.97 -10.36
C CYS A 331 24.26 1.34 -10.70
N LEU A 332 23.21 2.15 -10.81
CA LEU A 332 21.84 1.69 -11.06
C LEU A 332 21.12 2.71 -11.93
N LYS A 333 20.47 2.25 -12.99
CA LYS A 333 19.51 3.02 -13.77
C LYS A 333 18.10 2.56 -13.40
N ALA A 334 17.25 3.51 -13.04
CA ALA A 334 15.83 3.29 -12.78
C ALA A 334 15.02 4.03 -13.87
N ALA A 335 14.22 3.29 -14.63
CA ALA A 335 13.38 3.84 -15.69
C ALA A 335 11.90 3.50 -15.41
N LEU A 336 11.06 4.51 -15.31
CA LEU A 336 9.62 4.39 -15.07
C LEU A 336 8.86 4.67 -16.36
N ARG A 337 7.99 3.75 -16.75
CA ARG A 337 7.03 3.92 -17.85
C ARG A 337 5.61 3.86 -17.31
N PHE A 338 4.76 4.82 -17.70
CA PHE A 338 3.38 4.87 -17.24
C PHE A 338 2.48 5.63 -18.22
N TYR A 339 1.16 5.43 -18.12
CA TYR A 339 0.19 6.28 -18.82
C TYR A 339 -0.18 7.48 -17.94
N SER A 340 0.18 8.67 -18.38
CA SER A 340 -0.14 9.93 -17.69
C SER A 340 -1.59 10.31 -17.95
N VAL A 341 -2.38 10.39 -16.87
CA VAL A 341 -3.77 10.85 -16.95
C VAL A 341 -3.86 12.30 -17.42
N PRO A 342 -3.09 13.27 -16.85
CA PRO A 342 -3.14 14.65 -17.30
C PRO A 342 -2.70 14.84 -18.75
N ALA A 343 -1.69 14.08 -19.21
CA ALA A 343 -1.17 14.21 -20.58
C ALA A 343 -1.91 13.32 -21.60
N SER A 344 -2.75 12.38 -21.14
CA SER A 344 -3.41 11.37 -21.98
C SER A 344 -2.44 10.63 -22.92
N ALA A 345 -1.24 10.34 -22.43
CA ALA A 345 -0.16 9.76 -23.20
C ALA A 345 0.77 8.92 -22.29
N PHE A 346 1.50 7.99 -22.90
CA PHE A 346 2.60 7.32 -22.20
C PHE A 346 3.76 8.28 -21.97
N VAL A 347 4.32 8.23 -20.78
CA VAL A 347 5.48 9.02 -20.37
C VAL A 347 6.53 8.06 -19.83
N ASP A 348 7.78 8.30 -20.21
CA ASP A 348 8.96 7.62 -19.71
C ASP A 348 9.80 8.63 -18.90
N CYS A 349 10.21 8.23 -17.70
CA CYS A 349 11.10 9.00 -16.83
C CYS A 349 12.26 8.11 -16.39
N GLU A 350 13.44 8.68 -16.19
CA GLU A 350 14.58 7.92 -15.72
C GLU A 350 15.40 8.68 -14.68
N ALA A 351 16.03 7.92 -13.79
CA ALA A 351 17.03 8.40 -12.86
C ALA A 351 18.21 7.44 -12.85
N VAL A 352 19.42 7.98 -12.66
CA VAL A 352 20.65 7.19 -12.57
C VAL A 352 21.28 7.46 -11.21
N LEU A 353 21.44 6.40 -10.42
CA LEU A 353 22.24 6.43 -9.20
C LEU A 353 23.72 6.39 -9.57
N SER A 354 24.49 7.33 -9.03
CA SER A 354 25.94 7.32 -9.12
C SER A 354 26.57 7.42 -7.73
N ILE A 355 27.62 6.64 -7.48
CA ILE A 355 28.32 6.59 -6.19
C ILE A 355 29.79 6.96 -6.42
N GLY A 356 30.32 7.84 -5.58
CA GLY A 356 31.74 8.20 -5.61
C GLY A 356 32.63 7.04 -5.14
N ARG A 357 33.71 6.74 -5.86
CA ARG A 357 34.63 5.65 -5.51
C ARG A 357 36.06 6.16 -5.22
N PRO A 358 36.29 6.93 -4.14
CA PRO A 358 37.62 7.43 -3.79
C PRO A 358 38.53 6.31 -3.26
N ALA A 359 39.82 6.59 -3.08
CA ALA A 359 40.79 5.61 -2.56
C ALA A 359 40.45 5.16 -1.13
N ALA A 360 39.96 6.09 -0.31
CA ALA A 360 39.41 5.84 1.02
C ALA A 360 38.09 6.62 1.16
N ALA A 361 37.05 5.99 1.70
CA ALA A 361 35.79 6.67 1.99
C ALA A 361 35.92 7.57 3.24
N PRO A 362 35.25 8.73 3.29
CA PRO A 362 35.22 9.56 4.50
C PRO A 362 34.63 8.79 5.69
N ALA A 363 35.29 8.83 6.84
CA ALA A 363 34.88 8.07 8.03
C ALA A 363 33.59 8.60 8.68
N GLU A 364 33.30 9.90 8.56
CA GLU A 364 32.16 10.58 9.18
C GLU A 364 31.12 11.07 8.16
N GLN A 365 30.93 10.35 7.04
CA GLN A 365 29.90 10.74 6.06
C GLN A 365 28.48 10.50 6.63
N PRO A 366 27.52 11.39 6.30
CA PRO A 366 26.14 11.21 6.74
C PRO A 366 25.51 9.98 6.07
N VAL A 367 24.74 9.22 6.85
CA VAL A 367 23.91 8.12 6.34
C VAL A 367 22.57 8.69 5.88
N ASN A 368 22.07 8.18 4.76
CA ASN A 368 20.77 8.59 4.23
C ASN A 368 19.62 8.25 5.20
N GLY A 369 19.13 9.27 5.92
CA GLY A 369 18.06 9.12 6.91
C GLY A 369 16.74 8.64 6.30
N ARG A 370 16.42 9.02 5.06
CA ARG A 370 15.21 8.52 4.37
C ARG A 370 15.34 7.03 4.10
N LEU A 371 16.50 6.57 3.64
CA LEU A 371 16.76 5.14 3.43
C LEU A 371 16.62 4.36 4.74
N GLU A 372 17.14 4.88 5.85
CA GLU A 372 16.99 4.25 7.16
C GLU A 372 15.52 4.14 7.58
N THR A 373 14.72 5.20 7.43
CA THR A 373 13.26 5.16 7.67
C THR A 373 12.58 4.07 6.85
N GLN A 374 12.93 3.95 5.56
CA GLN A 374 12.36 2.94 4.67
C GLN A 374 12.84 1.52 5.02
N ARG A 375 14.07 1.36 5.50
CA ARG A 375 14.59 0.09 6.02
C ARG A 375 13.82 -0.36 7.25
N LEU A 376 13.54 0.55 8.20
CA LEU A 376 12.71 0.26 9.38
C LEU A 376 11.28 -0.12 8.99
N ARG A 377 10.68 0.58 8.03
CA ARG A 377 9.35 0.22 7.48
C ARG A 377 9.34 -1.21 6.95
N LEU A 378 10.32 -1.59 6.12
CA LEU A 378 10.38 -2.94 5.55
C LEU A 378 10.62 -4.00 6.64
N ALA A 379 11.46 -3.71 7.63
CA ALA A 379 11.65 -4.58 8.79
C ALA A 379 10.35 -4.77 9.59
N ALA A 380 9.55 -3.72 9.75
CA ALA A 380 8.24 -3.79 10.40
C ALA A 380 7.23 -4.60 9.58
N VAL A 381 7.20 -4.47 8.25
CA VAL A 381 6.38 -5.32 7.37
C VAL A 381 6.73 -6.80 7.57
N GLU A 382 8.03 -7.14 7.55
CA GLU A 382 8.49 -8.50 7.79
C GLU A 382 8.13 -8.99 9.20
N ALA A 383 8.27 -8.13 10.22
CA ALA A 383 7.93 -8.45 11.60
C ALA A 383 6.43 -8.70 11.77
N MET A 384 5.56 -7.88 11.19
CA MET A 384 4.10 -8.07 11.21
C MET A 384 3.69 -9.38 10.53
N ALA A 385 4.26 -9.67 9.35
CA ALA A 385 3.98 -10.91 8.62
C ALA A 385 4.44 -12.16 9.40
N LYS A 386 5.67 -12.15 9.94
CA LYS A 386 6.21 -13.26 10.73
C LYS A 386 5.46 -13.41 12.06
N ALA A 387 5.14 -12.32 12.74
CA ALA A 387 4.34 -12.34 13.96
C ALA A 387 2.96 -12.94 13.72
N ALA A 388 2.28 -12.56 12.63
CA ALA A 388 1.01 -13.17 12.25
C ALA A 388 1.16 -14.67 11.98
N SER A 389 2.18 -15.11 11.23
CA SER A 389 2.43 -16.53 10.98
C SER A 389 2.64 -17.32 12.28
N LEU A 390 3.44 -16.80 13.22
CA LEU A 390 3.65 -17.43 14.53
C LEU A 390 2.35 -17.51 15.34
N ALA A 391 1.56 -16.44 15.32
CA ALA A 391 0.30 -16.40 16.04
C ALA A 391 -0.77 -17.31 15.44
N ASP A 392 -0.78 -17.48 14.11
CA ASP A 392 -1.62 -18.45 13.39
C ASP A 392 -1.28 -19.90 13.80
N GLU A 393 -0.01 -20.18 14.14
CA GLU A 393 0.46 -21.45 14.73
C GLU A 393 0.16 -21.59 16.24
N GLY A 394 -0.49 -20.60 16.86
CA GLY A 394 -0.80 -20.56 18.29
C GLY A 394 0.31 -19.96 19.17
N ARG A 395 1.43 -19.52 18.59
CA ARG A 395 2.57 -18.92 19.29
C ARG A 395 2.40 -17.41 19.43
N ILE A 396 1.30 -16.99 20.06
CA ILE A 396 0.88 -15.57 20.16
C ILE A 396 1.96 -14.72 20.86
N GLU A 397 2.49 -15.19 21.99
CA GLU A 397 3.49 -14.45 22.77
C GLU A 397 4.79 -14.24 21.99
N GLU A 398 5.22 -15.23 21.18
CA GLU A 398 6.40 -15.09 20.33
C GLU A 398 6.16 -14.09 19.21
N GLY A 399 4.97 -14.10 18.60
CA GLY A 399 4.56 -13.08 17.63
C GLY A 399 4.55 -11.67 18.24
N ARG A 400 4.03 -11.52 19.46
CA ARG A 400 4.04 -10.26 20.19
C ARG A 400 5.46 -9.78 20.51
N ALA A 401 6.32 -10.68 20.98
CA ALA A 401 7.72 -10.36 21.29
C ALA A 401 8.48 -9.89 20.04
N MET A 402 8.19 -10.47 18.87
CA MET A 402 8.79 -10.05 17.60
C MET A 402 8.38 -8.62 17.21
N LEU A 403 7.11 -8.26 17.39
CA LEU A 403 6.63 -6.89 17.16
C LEU A 403 7.30 -5.89 18.11
N GLU A 404 7.40 -6.25 19.39
CA GLU A 404 8.03 -5.40 20.40
C GLU A 404 9.54 -5.24 20.15
N GLN A 405 10.23 -6.30 19.74
CA GLN A 405 11.63 -6.23 19.33
C GLN A 405 11.84 -5.28 18.14
N CYS A 406 10.95 -5.35 17.14
CA CYS A 406 10.98 -4.42 16.00
C CYS A 406 10.75 -2.98 16.46
N ARG A 407 9.81 -2.75 17.39
CA ARG A 407 9.52 -1.43 17.98
C ARG A 407 10.72 -0.87 18.73
N VAL A 408 11.35 -1.65 19.60
CA VAL A 408 12.56 -1.26 20.35
C VAL A 408 13.73 -0.94 19.42
N THR A 409 13.94 -1.76 18.39
CA THR A 409 14.98 -1.50 17.38
C THR A 409 14.73 -0.21 16.63
N SER A 410 13.48 0.06 16.26
CA SER A 410 13.08 1.29 15.55
C SER A 410 13.22 2.53 16.44
N LEU A 411 12.94 2.43 17.75
CA LEU A 411 13.15 3.49 18.73
C LEU A 411 14.63 3.84 18.94
N ALA A 412 15.53 2.86 18.82
CA ALA A 412 16.96 3.06 18.98
C ALA A 412 17.63 3.70 17.75
N SER A 413 16.94 3.73 16.60
CA SER A 413 17.47 4.30 15.36
C SER A 413 17.42 5.84 15.38
N VAL A 414 18.34 6.45 14.64
CA VAL A 414 18.38 7.91 14.39
C VAL A 414 17.11 8.39 13.69
N ALA A 415 16.43 7.52 12.93
CA ALA A 415 15.19 7.83 12.24
C ALA A 415 13.96 7.92 13.16
N SER A 416 14.07 7.54 14.45
CA SER A 416 12.96 7.54 15.41
C SER A 416 12.30 8.91 15.62
N ALA A 417 13.04 10.01 15.37
CA ALA A 417 12.52 11.36 15.50
C ALA A 417 11.60 11.78 14.34
N THR A 418 11.68 11.10 13.19
CA THR A 418 10.88 11.40 11.98
C THR A 418 9.39 11.15 12.19
N ALA A 419 8.55 11.88 11.46
CA ALA A 419 7.09 11.74 11.57
C ALA A 419 6.63 10.35 11.09
N GLU A 420 7.27 9.84 10.04
CA GLU A 420 7.03 8.53 9.44
C GLU A 420 7.35 7.40 10.43
N CYS A 421 8.51 7.47 11.10
CA CYS A 421 8.88 6.45 12.09
C CYS A 421 7.97 6.51 13.33
N LYS A 422 7.57 7.70 13.79
CA LYS A 422 6.59 7.84 14.87
C LYS A 422 5.24 7.21 14.52
N ALA A 423 4.77 7.41 13.28
CA ALA A 423 3.54 6.76 12.81
C ALA A 423 3.70 5.23 12.73
N LEU A 424 4.84 4.74 12.23
CA LEU A 424 5.16 3.31 12.20
C LEU A 424 5.17 2.68 13.60
N LEU A 425 5.76 3.37 14.59
CA LEU A 425 5.81 2.93 15.97
C LEU A 425 4.41 2.83 16.59
N SER A 426 3.54 3.81 16.32
CA SER A 426 2.14 3.79 16.74
C SER A 426 1.37 2.63 16.10
N ASP A 427 1.60 2.36 14.81
CA ASP A 427 1.00 1.22 14.13
C ASP A 427 1.49 -0.12 14.70
N LEU A 428 2.79 -0.26 14.99
CA LEU A 428 3.36 -1.47 15.64
C LEU A 428 2.75 -1.70 17.02
N GLU A 429 2.60 -0.66 17.84
CA GLU A 429 1.97 -0.75 19.15
C GLU A 429 0.51 -1.17 19.05
N ARG A 430 -0.23 -0.61 18.09
CA ARG A 430 -1.63 -0.96 17.85
C ARG A 430 -1.80 -2.37 17.29
N VAL A 431 -0.88 -2.85 16.47
CA VAL A 431 -0.86 -4.25 16.04
C VAL A 431 -0.55 -5.16 17.23
N ALA A 432 0.45 -4.84 18.03
CA ALA A 432 0.87 -5.64 19.19
C ALA A 432 -0.22 -5.76 20.28
N SER A 433 -1.11 -4.78 20.42
CA SER A 433 -2.23 -4.87 21.36
C SER A 433 -3.27 -5.93 20.96
N GLY A 434 -3.30 -6.33 19.68
CA GLY A 434 -4.10 -7.45 19.17
C GLY A 434 -3.53 -8.84 19.49
N TYR A 435 -2.33 -8.92 20.06
CA TYR A 435 -1.64 -10.16 20.41
C TYR A 435 -1.71 -10.44 21.92
N LYS A 436 -2.74 -9.98 22.61
CA LYS A 436 -2.91 -10.22 24.06
C LYS A 436 -3.18 -11.69 24.38
N ASP A 437 -4.02 -12.32 23.58
CA ASP A 437 -4.41 -13.72 23.70
C ASP A 437 -4.96 -14.23 22.35
N ALA A 438 -5.16 -15.53 22.25
CA ALA A 438 -5.64 -16.16 21.02
C ALA A 438 -7.07 -15.71 20.62
N VAL A 439 -7.89 -15.23 21.56
CA VAL A 439 -9.25 -14.75 21.27
C VAL A 439 -9.18 -13.39 20.60
N GLN A 440 -8.42 -12.45 21.15
CA GLN A 440 -8.22 -11.12 20.56
C GLN A 440 -7.48 -11.20 19.22
N TYR A 441 -6.48 -12.08 19.13
CA TYR A 441 -5.76 -12.27 17.88
C TYR A 441 -6.69 -12.76 16.76
N ARG A 442 -7.52 -13.78 17.04
CA ARG A 442 -8.47 -14.29 16.03
C ARG A 442 -9.54 -13.29 15.65
N SER A 443 -10.04 -12.50 16.60
CA SER A 443 -11.15 -11.59 16.36
C SER A 443 -10.76 -10.36 15.55
N TRP A 444 -9.61 -9.75 15.84
CA TRP A 444 -9.16 -8.54 15.15
C TRP A 444 -7.64 -8.43 14.99
N GLY A 445 -6.83 -9.00 15.90
CA GLY A 445 -5.38 -8.81 15.90
C GLY A 445 -4.68 -9.32 14.63
N GLY A 446 -5.03 -10.52 14.16
CA GLY A 446 -4.47 -11.10 12.93
C GLY A 446 -4.92 -10.32 11.68
N LYS A 447 -6.18 -9.89 11.66
CA LYS A 447 -6.75 -9.08 10.57
C LYS A 447 -6.04 -7.73 10.48
N LEU A 448 -5.87 -7.06 11.61
CA LEU A 448 -5.16 -5.79 11.70
C LEU A 448 -3.69 -5.97 11.30
N SER A 449 -2.99 -6.97 11.84
CA SER A 449 -1.58 -7.23 11.52
C SER A 449 -1.34 -7.41 10.01
N LYS A 450 -2.16 -8.25 9.36
CA LYS A 450 -2.08 -8.52 7.92
C LYS A 450 -2.46 -7.29 7.08
N MET A 451 -3.46 -6.51 7.51
CA MET A 451 -3.84 -5.24 6.88
C MET A 451 -2.73 -4.17 7.01
N SER A 452 -2.15 -4.03 8.20
CA SER A 452 -1.05 -3.10 8.51
C SER A 452 0.19 -3.41 7.67
N ALA A 453 0.59 -4.69 7.63
CA ALA A 453 1.73 -5.14 6.82
C ALA A 453 1.53 -4.78 5.35
N MET A 454 0.33 -4.99 4.80
CA MET A 454 -0.01 -4.66 3.42
C MET A 454 0.02 -3.15 3.15
N SER A 455 -0.54 -2.34 4.07
CA SER A 455 -0.53 -0.87 3.98
C SER A 455 0.90 -0.31 3.94
N HIS A 456 1.77 -0.79 4.83
CA HIS A 456 3.18 -0.39 4.86
C HIS A 456 3.94 -0.92 3.65
N ALA A 457 3.70 -2.15 3.19
CA ALA A 457 4.36 -2.72 2.04
C ALA A 457 4.02 -1.98 0.74
N GLN A 458 2.75 -1.62 0.55
CA GLN A 458 2.27 -0.86 -0.59
C GLN A 458 2.41 0.66 -0.42
N GLN A 459 2.80 1.17 0.74
CA GLN A 459 2.89 2.62 1.02
C GLN A 459 1.59 3.37 0.77
N ARG A 460 0.48 2.76 1.21
CA ARG A 460 -0.86 3.33 1.05
C ARG A 460 -1.58 3.31 2.38
N SER A 461 -2.13 4.45 2.77
CA SER A 461 -2.97 4.53 3.96
C SER A 461 -4.25 3.71 3.77
N ASN A 462 -4.74 3.14 4.86
CA ASN A 462 -6.12 2.69 4.97
C ASN A 462 -6.77 3.40 6.18
N HIS A 463 -8.02 3.05 6.48
CA HIS A 463 -8.79 3.69 7.55
C HIS A 463 -8.23 3.53 8.95
N ALA A 464 -7.30 2.60 9.16
CA ALA A 464 -6.78 2.27 10.47
C ALA A 464 -5.26 2.52 10.58
N THR A 465 -4.47 2.12 9.58
CA THR A 465 -2.99 2.20 9.52
C THR A 465 -2.46 3.12 8.44
N GLY A 466 -1.19 3.51 8.60
CA GLY A 466 -0.46 4.17 7.53
C GLY A 466 -0.97 5.58 7.30
N GLY A 467 -1.52 6.25 8.33
CA GLY A 467 -2.08 7.60 8.23
C GLY A 467 -1.10 8.65 7.70
N HIS A 468 0.21 8.42 7.81
CA HIS A 468 1.23 9.28 7.18
C HIS A 468 1.24 9.20 5.65
N PHE A 469 0.72 8.10 5.07
CA PHE A 469 0.42 8.00 3.64
C PHE A 469 -0.94 8.63 3.26
N GLU A 470 -1.69 9.20 4.20
CA GLU A 470 -2.98 9.83 3.92
C GLU A 470 -2.80 11.20 3.27
N LYS A 471 -3.42 11.36 2.10
CA LYS A 471 -3.28 12.52 1.23
C LYS A 471 -4.55 13.37 1.16
N ALA A 472 -4.46 14.56 0.58
CA ALA A 472 -5.55 15.54 0.60
C ALA A 472 -6.86 15.00 0.00
N SER A 473 -6.79 14.21 -1.06
CA SER A 473 -7.96 13.59 -1.70
C SER A 473 -8.73 12.65 -0.77
N LYS A 474 -8.03 11.83 0.02
CA LYS A 474 -8.64 10.93 1.02
C LYS A 474 -9.28 11.73 2.15
N ARG A 475 -8.61 12.77 2.66
CA ARG A 475 -9.17 13.67 3.68
C ARG A 475 -10.45 14.37 3.20
N LEU A 476 -10.43 14.93 1.99
CA LEU A 476 -11.60 15.58 1.40
C LEU A 476 -12.76 14.60 1.17
N THR A 477 -12.46 13.37 0.75
CA THR A 477 -13.48 12.34 0.58
C THR A 477 -14.07 11.96 1.94
N LYS A 478 -13.25 11.72 2.97
CA LYS A 478 -13.74 11.48 4.34
C LYS A 478 -14.62 12.60 4.87
N MET A 479 -14.23 13.86 4.67
CA MET A 479 -15.03 15.02 5.08
C MET A 479 -16.41 15.00 4.41
N ARG A 480 -16.48 14.72 3.10
CA ARG A 480 -17.77 14.59 2.40
C ARG A 480 -18.63 13.47 2.95
N PHE A 481 -18.03 12.35 3.35
CA PHE A 481 -18.71 11.19 3.95
C PHE A 481 -19.12 11.39 5.41
N ALA A 482 -18.56 12.39 6.10
CA ALA A 482 -18.86 12.70 7.50
C ALA A 482 -19.97 13.77 7.65
N GLU A 483 -20.22 14.58 6.62
CA GLU A 483 -21.35 15.52 6.49
C GLU A 483 -22.63 14.81 6.01
#